data_AF-A0A2H0BWP8-F1
#
_entry.id   AF-A0A2H0BWP8-F1
#
_cell.length_a   1.000
_cell.length_b   1.000
_cell.length_c   1.000
_cell.angle_alpha   90.00
_cell.angle_beta   90.00
_cell.angle_gamma   90.00
#
_symmetry.space_group_name_H-M   'P 1'
#
loop_
_entity.id
_entity.type
_entity.pdbx_description
1 polymer ?
#
loop_
_entity_poly.entity_id
_entity_poly.type
_entity_poly.pdbx_seq_one_letter_code
_entity_poly.pdbx_strand_id
1 'polypeptide(L)' 'MVVRKTVQIGDPRLKAKNVEIKDFSGKKLEALIQDLTDTMHDADLIGIAACQG' A
#
# COMPACT_ATOMS: atom_id res chain seq x y z
N MET A 1 6.33 2.38 9.57
CA MET A 1 6.69 0.96 9.71
C MET A 1 5.66 0.31 10.61
N VAL A 2 4.56 -0.12 10.00
CA VAL A 2 3.39 -0.72 10.65
C VAL A 2 2.73 -1.65 9.63
N VAL A 3 2.43 -2.89 10.02
CA VAL A 3 1.59 -3.80 9.22
C VAL A 3 0.19 -3.19 9.11
N ARG A 4 -0.26 -2.96 7.89
CA ARG A 4 -1.56 -2.35 7.60
C ARG A 4 -2.61 -3.42 7.34
N LYS A 5 -3.87 -3.09 7.66
CA LYS A 5 -4.98 -4.00 7.38
C LYS A 5 -5.32 -3.97 5.90
N THR A 6 -5.26 -5.13 5.25
CA THR A 6 -5.62 -5.23 3.83
C THR A 6 -7.11 -4.97 3.60
N VAL A 7 -7.40 -4.17 2.58
CA VAL A 7 -8.77 -3.83 2.20
C VAL A 7 -9.40 -4.99 1.41
N GLN A 8 -10.67 -5.28 1.67
CA GLN A 8 -11.38 -6.43 1.11
C GLN A 8 -12.33 -6.02 -0.02
N ILE A 9 -12.80 -7.01 -0.79
CA ILE A 9 -13.76 -6.79 -1.88
C ILE A 9 -15.01 -6.06 -1.39
N GLY A 10 -15.47 -5.07 -2.17
CA GLY A 10 -16.58 -4.19 -1.81
C GLY A 10 -16.14 -2.79 -1.37
N ASP A 11 -14.87 -2.60 -1.02
CA ASP A 11 -14.34 -1.26 -0.75
C ASP A 11 -14.17 -0.45 -2.06
N PRO A 12 -14.77 0.75 -2.16
CA PRO A 12 -14.71 1.57 -3.37
C PRO A 12 -13.27 2.01 -3.74
N ARG A 13 -12.34 2.07 -2.79
CA ARG A 13 -10.94 2.44 -3.04
C ARG A 13 -10.23 1.46 -3.96
N LEU A 14 -10.63 0.19 -3.97
CA LEU A 14 -10.08 -0.82 -4.89
C LEU A 14 -10.43 -0.54 -6.36
N LYS A 15 -11.50 0.22 -6.61
CA LYS A 15 -11.94 0.61 -7.96
C LYS A 15 -11.60 2.07 -8.30
N ALA A 16 -11.11 2.84 -7.33
CA ALA A 16 -10.71 4.22 -7.55
C ALA A 16 -9.43 4.28 -8.40
N LYS A 17 -9.31 5.31 -9.24
CA LYS A 17 -8.10 5.52 -10.04
C LYS A 17 -6.98 6.06 -9.13
N ASN A 18 -5.80 5.44 -9.21
CA ASN A 18 -4.62 5.92 -8.49
C ASN A 18 -4.17 7.29 -9.02
N VAL A 19 -3.66 8.10 -8.10
CA VAL A 19 -3.00 9.37 -8.42
C VAL A 19 -1.52 9.11 -8.66
N GLU A 20 -0.95 9.79 -9.65
CA GLU A 20 0.46 9.73 -9.95
C GLU A 20 1.30 10.37 -8.83
N ILE A 21 2.36 9.69 -8.41
CA ILE A 21 3.34 10.23 -7.47
C ILE A 21 4.31 11.12 -8.25
N LYS A 22 4.40 12.39 -7.86
CA LYS A 22 5.27 13.38 -8.51
C LYS A 22 6.56 13.67 -7.74
N ASP A 23 6.57 13.39 -6.43
CA ASP A 23 7.72 13.59 -5.57
C ASP A 23 8.15 12.26 -4.94
N PHE A 24 9.37 11.84 -5.25
CA PHE A 24 9.97 10.60 -4.77
C PHE A 24 10.99 10.83 -3.64
N SER A 25 11.26 12.08 -3.28
CA SER A 25 12.27 12.44 -2.26
C SER A 25 11.72 12.45 -0.83
N GLY A 26 10.40 12.30 -0.69
CA GLY A 26 9.74 12.38 0.61
C GLY A 26 9.89 11.12 1.45
N LYS A 27 10.35 11.28 2.71
CA LYS A 27 10.37 10.21 3.73
C LYS A 27 9.02 9.51 3.92
N LYS A 28 7.91 10.17 3.58
CA LYS A 28 6.57 9.58 3.62
C LYS A 28 6.40 8.47 2.59
N LEU A 29 6.99 8.62 1.40
CA LEU A 29 6.93 7.61 0.35
C LEU A 29 7.75 6.38 0.75
N GLU A 30 8.96 6.58 1.26
CA GLU A 30 9.81 5.50 1.79
C GLU A 30 9.11 4.74 2.92
N ALA A 31 8.53 5.45 3.88
CA ALA A 31 7.77 4.85 4.96
C ALA A 31 6.56 4.05 4.46
N LEU A 32 5.86 4.55 3.43
CA LEU A 32 4.73 3.85 2.80
C LEU A 32 5.19 2.57 2.11
N ILE A 33 6.30 2.61 1.36
CA ILE A 33 6.85 1.42 0.69
C ILE A 33 7.20 0.37 1.74
N GLN A 34 7.86 0.76 2.83
CA GLN A 34 8.19 -0.16 3.91
C GLN A 34 6.94 -0.77 4.55
N ASP A 35 5.92 0.05 4.87
CA ASP A 35 4.65 -0.45 5.42
C ASP A 35 3.99 -1.47 4.49
N LEU A 36 4.00 -1.22 3.18
CA LEU A 36 3.42 -2.12 2.19
C LEU A 36 4.22 -3.43 2.10
N THR A 37 5.56 -3.36 2.06
CA THR A 37 6.41 -4.56 2.04
C THR A 37 6.22 -5.41 3.31
N ASP A 38 6.16 -4.76 4.48
CA ASP A 38 5.93 -5.47 5.75
C ASP A 38 4.56 -6.15 5.75
N THR A 39 3.52 -5.45 5.29
CA THR A 39 2.15 -5.98 5.17
C THR A 39 2.06 -7.14 4.18
N MET A 40 2.79 -7.05 3.06
CA MET A 40 2.83 -8.10 2.04
C MET A 40 3.39 -9.40 2.60
N HIS A 41 4.51 -9.33 3.34
CA HIS A 41 5.12 -10.50 3.96
C HIS A 41 4.29 -11.06 5.10
N ASP A 42 3.68 -10.20 5.94
CA ASP A 42 2.81 -10.64 7.05
C ASP A 42 1.58 -11.42 6.54
N ALA A 43 1.01 -10.97 5.41
CA ALA A 43 -0.13 -11.61 4.78
C ALA A 43 0.23 -12.77 3.83
N ASP A 44 1.51 -13.19 3.78
CA ASP A 44 2.04 -14.23 2.88
C ASP A 44 1.68 -14.01 1.39
N LEU A 45 1.80 -12.76 0.95
CA LEU A 45 1.52 -12.33 -0.42
C LEU A 45 2.81 -12.19 -1.23
N ILE A 46 2.70 -12.34 -2.55
CA ILE A 46 3.80 -12.09 -3.49
C ILE A 46 3.80 -10.66 -4.06
N GLY A 47 2.78 -9.86 -3.74
CA GLY A 47 2.61 -8.51 -4.22
C GLY A 47 1.49 -7.78 -3.50
N ILE A 48 1.61 -6.45 -3.37
CA ILE A 48 0.60 -5.57 -2.80
C ILE A 48 0.61 -4.22 -3.52
N ALA A 49 -0.56 -3.65 -3.76
CA ALA A 49 -0.72 -2.29 -4.28
C ALA A 49 -1.09 -1.31 -3.16
N ALA A 50 -0.71 -0.04 -3.31
CA ALA A 50 -0.97 0.99 -2.30
C ALA A 50 -2.47 1.19 -1.97
N CYS A 51 -3.39 0.87 -2.89
CA CYS A 51 -4.84 0.93 -2.62
C CYS A 51 -5.36 -0.25 -1.77
N GLN A 52 -4.56 -1.30 -1.61
CA GLN A 52 -4.90 -2.51 -0.85
C GLN A 52 -4.38 -2.48 0.59
N GLY A 53 -3.48 -1.56 0.93
CA GLY A 53 -2.92 -1.38 2.28
C GLY A 53 -3.25 -0.03 2.90
#